data_AF-A0A5C7FY69-F1
#
_entry.id   AF-A0A5C7FY69-F1
#
_cell.length_a   1.000
_cell.length_b   1.000
_cell.length_c   1.000
_cell.angle_alpha   90.00
_cell.angle_beta   90.00
_cell.angle_gamma   90.00
#
_symmetry.space_group_name_H-M   'P 1'
#
loop_
_entity.id
_entity.type
_entity.pdbx_description
1 polymer ?
#
loop_
_entity_poly.entity_id
_entity_poly.type
_entity_poly.pdbx_seq_one_letter_code
_entity_poly.pdbx_strand_id
1 'polypeptide(L)'
;MNIDNLVTMANQIGTFFESYPDPQEGRTEIANHLQRFWAPRMRSRLFSHLDETEGEGLKPMVIEALLEHRRDHMPPPPPGGDAG
;
A
#
# COMPACT_ATOMS: atom_id res chain seq x y z
N MET A 1 8.34 -11.05 6.54
CA MET A 1 8.27 -9.63 6.98
C MET A 1 7.01 -9.42 7.81
N ASN A 2 7.10 -8.73 8.95
CA ASN A 2 5.95 -8.38 9.79
C ASN A 2 5.21 -7.16 9.22
N ILE A 3 3.92 -7.01 9.51
CA ILE A 3 3.08 -5.91 9.05
C ILE A 3 3.59 -4.56 9.57
N ASP A 4 4.02 -4.48 10.84
CA ASP A 4 4.56 -3.24 11.43
C ASP A 4 5.74 -2.66 10.63
N ASN A 5 6.60 -3.53 10.12
CA ASN A 5 7.72 -3.12 9.28
C ASN A 5 7.25 -2.64 7.91
N LEU A 6 6.21 -3.25 7.33
CA LEU A 6 5.62 -2.78 6.07
C LEU A 6 4.97 -1.41 6.25
N VAL A 7 4.20 -1.21 7.32
CA VAL A 7 3.61 0.09 7.67
C VAL A 7 4.69 1.15 7.82
N THR A 8 5.77 0.85 8.54
CA THR A 8 6.90 1.77 8.72
C THR A 8 7.53 2.17 7.38
N MET A 9 7.81 1.21 6.50
CA MET A 9 8.39 1.51 5.18
C MET A 9 7.41 2.27 4.27
N ALA A 10 6.13 1.91 4.28
CA ALA A 10 5.12 2.61 3.49
C ALA A 10 5.01 4.09 3.92
N ASN A 11 5.09 4.35 5.23
CA ASN A 11 5.10 5.71 5.77
C ASN A 11 6.36 6.49 5.41
N GLN A 12 7.52 5.84 5.33
CA GLN A 12 8.76 6.48 4.85
C GLN A 12 8.63 6.92 3.39
N ILE A 13 8.04 6.07 2.54
CA ILE A 13 7.72 6.41 1.15
C ILE A 13 6.72 7.57 1.11
N GLY A 14 5.65 7.51 1.90
CA GLY A 14 4.66 8.58 2.00
C GLY A 14 5.28 9.92 2.40
N THR A 15 6.14 9.92 3.43
CA THR A 15 6.83 11.13 3.91
C THR A 15 7.67 11.79 2.82
N PHE A 16 8.29 11.00 1.93
CA PHE A 16 9.05 11.54 0.82
C PHE A 16 8.15 12.30 -0.18
N PHE A 17 7.03 11.70 -0.58
CA PHE A 17 6.11 12.28 -1.55
C PHE A 17 5.14 13.32 -0.97
N GLU A 18 4.95 13.38 0.36
CA GLU A 18 4.24 14.47 1.06
C GLU A 18 4.86 15.86 0.79
N SER A 19 6.13 15.91 0.36
CA SER A 19 6.81 17.16 0.00
C SER A 19 6.43 17.72 -1.38
N TYR A 20 5.67 16.97 -2.17
CA TYR A 20 5.26 17.40 -3.51
C TYR A 20 4.19 18.49 -3.43
N PRO A 21 4.20 19.46 -4.37
CA PRO A 21 3.22 20.55 -4.37
C PRO A 21 1.80 20.08 -4.75
N ASP A 22 1.68 19.01 -5.54
CA ASP A 22 0.41 18.38 -5.88
C ASP A 22 0.21 17.08 -5.07
N PRO A 23 -0.76 17.05 -4.15
CA PRO A 23 -1.09 15.83 -3.41
C PRO A 23 -1.50 14.66 -4.30
N GLN A 24 -2.16 14.92 -5.44
CA GLN A 24 -2.59 13.86 -6.37
C GLN A 24 -1.39 13.16 -7.01
N GLU A 25 -0.41 13.95 -7.46
CA GLU A 25 0.84 13.44 -8.00
C GLU A 25 1.58 12.62 -6.94
N GLY A 26 1.69 13.15 -5.71
CA GLY A 26 2.35 12.44 -4.63
C GLY A 26 1.70 11.08 -4.32
N ARG A 27 0.36 10.99 -4.31
CA ARG A 27 -0.35 9.72 -4.09
C ARG A 27 -0.14 8.72 -5.24
N THR A 28 -0.19 9.21 -6.47
CA THR A 28 0.11 8.40 -7.66
C THR A 28 1.52 7.81 -7.56
N GLU A 29 2.51 8.62 -7.16
CA GLU A 29 3.89 8.18 -7.05
C GLU A 29 4.13 7.21 -5.88
N ILE A 30 3.44 7.36 -4.74
CA ILE A 30 3.44 6.37 -3.66
C ILE A 30 2.96 5.01 -4.20
N ALA A 31 1.82 5.00 -4.88
CA ALA A 31 1.19 3.81 -5.39
C ALA A 31 2.08 3.07 -6.42
N ASN A 32 2.63 3.83 -7.37
CA ASN A 32 3.60 3.36 -8.36
C ASN A 32 4.88 2.80 -7.72
N HIS A 33 5.40 3.47 -6.69
CA HIS A 33 6.61 3.04 -5.99
C HIS A 33 6.39 1.68 -5.31
N LEU A 34 5.27 1.51 -4.60
CA LEU A 34 4.91 0.24 -3.99
C LEU A 34 4.77 -0.86 -5.04
N GLN A 35 4.11 -0.59 -6.17
CA GLN A 35 3.97 -1.57 -7.24
C GLN A 35 5.30 -2.01 -7.84
N ARG A 36 6.22 -1.06 -8.08
CA ARG A 36 7.49 -1.30 -8.77
C ARG A 36 8.51 -2.01 -7.90
N PHE A 37 8.57 -1.69 -6.61
CA PHE A 37 9.64 -2.16 -5.73
C PHE A 37 9.20 -3.24 -4.75
N TRP A 38 7.91 -3.37 -4.45
CA TRP A 38 7.45 -4.38 -3.51
C TRP A 38 6.96 -5.64 -4.22
N ALA A 39 7.37 -6.79 -3.67
CA ALA A 39 6.87 -8.07 -4.12
C ALA A 39 5.33 -8.15 -3.94
N PRO A 40 4.60 -8.87 -4.81
CA PRO A 40 3.14 -8.99 -4.73
C PRO A 40 2.63 -9.40 -3.33
N ARG A 41 3.33 -10.32 -2.65
CA ARG A 41 2.98 -10.75 -1.28
C ARG A 41 3.04 -9.63 -0.24
N MET A 42 3.96 -8.67 -0.39
CA MET A 42 4.05 -7.52 0.52
C MET A 42 2.87 -6.58 0.30
N ARG A 43 2.53 -6.29 -0.96
CA ARG A 43 1.36 -5.47 -1.31
C ARG A 43 0.06 -6.09 -0.82
N SER A 44 -0.13 -7.38 -1.06
CA SER A 44 -1.31 -8.11 -0.57
C SER A 44 -1.46 -7.99 0.95
N ARG A 45 -0.37 -8.14 1.72
CA ARG A 45 -0.40 -7.96 3.17
C ARG A 45 -0.74 -6.54 3.61
N LEU A 46 -0.23 -5.53 2.90
CA LEU A 46 -0.55 -4.13 3.18
C LEU A 46 -2.04 -3.84 2.92
N PHE A 47 -2.61 -4.38 1.84
CA PHE A 47 -4.05 -4.27 1.55
C PHE A 47 -4.90 -5.03 2.57
N SER A 48 -4.50 -6.22 3.02
CA SER A 48 -5.19 -6.93 4.11
C SER A 48 -5.22 -6.10 5.40
N HIS A 49 -4.08 -5.51 5.78
CA HIS A 49 -4.01 -4.61 6.94
C HIS A 49 -4.92 -3.40 6.79
N LEU A 50 -4.96 -2.78 5.61
CA LEU A 50 -5.87 -1.69 5.30
C LEU A 50 -7.34 -2.10 5.46
N ASP A 51 -7.71 -3.28 4.99
CA ASP A 51 -9.08 -3.79 5.08
C ASP A 51 -9.49 -4.20 6.51
N GLU A 52 -8.56 -4.76 7.28
CA GLU A 52 -8.83 -5.28 8.64
C GLU A 52 -8.82 -4.19 9.72
N THR A 53 -8.00 -3.14 9.54
CA THR A 53 -7.73 -2.14 10.58
C THR A 53 -8.02 -0.71 10.15
N GLU A 54 -8.60 -0.52 8.97
CA GLU A 54 -8.74 0.78 8.30
C GLU A 54 -7.38 1.50 8.10
N GLY A 55 -6.29 0.73 8.05
CA GLY A 55 -4.94 1.23 7.85
C GLY A 55 -4.27 1.75 9.12
N GLU A 56 -4.51 1.12 10.27
CA GLU A 56 -3.91 1.53 11.54
C GLU A 56 -2.39 1.74 11.41
N GLY A 57 -1.92 2.91 11.88
CA GLY A 57 -0.51 3.28 11.81
C GLY A 57 -0.02 3.74 10.42
N LEU A 58 -0.79 3.61 9.34
CA LEU A 58 -0.46 4.21 8.06
C LEU A 58 -0.76 5.72 8.07
N LYS A 59 0.07 6.47 7.36
CA LYS A 59 -0.18 7.90 7.12
C LYS A 59 -1.42 8.09 6.23
N PRO A 60 -2.20 9.17 6.42
CA PRO A 60 -3.39 9.44 5.61
C PRO A 60 -3.12 9.43 4.10
N MET A 61 -2.04 10.06 3.66
CA MET A 61 -1.67 10.11 2.24
C MET A 61 -1.36 8.71 1.66
N VAL A 62 -0.82 7.80 2.47
CA VAL A 62 -0.58 6.40 2.06
C VAL A 62 -1.89 5.64 1.95
N ILE A 63 -2.80 5.82 2.92
CA ILE A 63 -4.15 5.22 2.88
C ILE A 63 -4.89 5.68 1.62
N GLU A 64 -4.93 6.98 1.37
CA GLU A 64 -5.57 7.55 0.18
C GLU A 64 -4.97 6.98 -1.11
N ALA A 65 -3.63 6.92 -1.22
CA ALA A 65 -2.96 6.35 -2.39
C ALA A 65 -3.32 4.87 -2.62
N LEU A 66 -3.40 4.07 -1.55
CA LEU A 66 -3.79 2.66 -1.64
C LEU A 66 -5.25 2.50 -2.08
N LEU A 67 -6.16 3.33 -1.56
CA LEU A 67 -7.58 3.28 -1.90
C LEU A 67 -7.84 3.72 -3.34
N GLU A 68 -7.24 4.83 -3.78
CA GLU A 68 -7.41 5.38 -5.13
C GLU A 68 -6.89 4.44 -6.21
N HIS A 69 -5.77 3.75 -5.95
CA HIS A 69 -5.11 2.88 -6.93
C HIS A 69 -5.24 1.38 -6.63
N ARG A 70 -6.23 0.98 -5.82
CA ARG A 70 -6.45 -0.42 -5.44
C ARG A 70 -6.57 -1.35 -6.66
N ARG A 71 -7.28 -0.93 -7.70
CA ARG A 71 -7.53 -1.78 -8.89
C ARG A 71 -6.25 -2.12 -9.66
N ASP A 72 -5.28 -1.20 -9.67
CA ASP A 72 -4.05 -1.35 -10.45
C ASP A 72 -2.92 -2.00 -9.65
N HIS A 73 -3.01 -1.94 -8.32
CA HIS A 73 -1.91 -2.37 -7.44
C HIS A 73 -2.28 -3.46 -6.44
N MET A 74 -3.55 -3.81 -6.28
CA MET A 74 -3.92 -5.04 -5.58
C MET A 74 -3.57 -6.22 -6.49
N PRO A 75 -2.62 -7.09 -6.12
CA PRO A 75 -2.45 -8.32 -6.87
C PRO A 75 -3.75 -9.13 -6.77
N PRO A 76 -4.14 -9.86 -7.82
CA PRO A 76 -5.30 -10.73 -7.74
C PRO A 76 -5.13 -11.66 -6.54
N PRO A 77 -6.22 -11.96 -5.80
CA PRO A 77 -6.14 -12.95 -4.73
C PRO A 77 -5.51 -14.22 -5.31
N PRO A 78 -4.60 -14.89 -4.56
CA PRO A 78 -4.00 -16.12 -5.06
C PRO A 78 -5.13 -17.05 -5.52
N PRO A 79 -5.03 -17.69 -6.71
CA PRO A 79 -6.02 -18.66 -7.14
C PRO A 79 -6.13 -19.71 -6.03
N GLY A 80 -7.36 -19.91 -5.53
CA GLY A 80 -7.67 -20.53 -4.26
C GLY A 80 -6.68 -21.59 -3.80
N GLY A 81 -5.96 -21.27 -2.73
CA GLY A 81 -5.30 -22.27 -1.89
C GLY A 81 -6.36 -22.91 -1.00
N ASP A 82 -6.79 -24.09 -1.41
CA ASP A 82 -7.27 -25.19 -0.57
C ASP A 82 -8.65 -25.01 0.07
N ALA A 83 -9.70 -25.23 -0.74
CA ALA A 83 -10.92 -25.84 -0.22
C ALA A 83 -10.70 -27.35 -0.10
N GLY A 84 -10.30 -27.81 1.10
CA GLY A 84 -10.37 -29.22 1.51
C GLY A 84 -9.12 -30.05 1.26
#